data_AF-A0A7S2NBW9-F1
#
_entry.id   AF-A0A7S2NBW9-F1
#
_cell.length_a   1.000
_cell.length_b   1.000
_cell.length_c   1.000
_cell.angle_alpha   90.00
_cell.angle_beta   90.00
_cell.angle_gamma   90.00
#
_symmetry.space_group_name_H-M   'P 1'
#
loop_
_entity.id
_entity.type
_entity.pdbx_description
1 polymer ?
#
loop_
_entity_poly.entity_id
_entity_poly.type
_entity_poly.pdbx_seq_one_letter_code
_entity_poly.pdbx_strand_id
1 'polypeptide(L)'
;GGADTFNMLVPQDCPLYQEYRDVRTDLALDPSELLPITTVGQDCAKFGLHSRLSFLKSLYDSGEAALVSNVGNLVEPTTLQGFKSGQAQQCFGLFSHSDQQTGAQTLKCQ
;
A
#
# COMPACT_ATOMS: atom_id res chain seq x y z
N GLY A 1 12.92 -1.92 9.96
CA GLY A 1 13.55 -1.12 8.90
C GLY A 1 12.45 -0.52 8.04
N GLY A 2 12.61 0.71 7.57
CA GLY A 2 11.57 1.42 6.82
C GLY A 2 11.61 1.08 5.33
N ALA A 3 10.52 0.54 4.80
CA ALA A 3 10.26 0.47 3.37
C ALA A 3 9.33 1.63 2.99
N ASP A 4 9.70 2.41 1.98
CA ASP A 4 8.79 3.41 1.41
C ASP A 4 7.84 2.73 0.43
N THR A 5 6.74 2.19 0.96
CA THR A 5 5.79 1.40 0.19
C THR A 5 5.01 2.22 -0.84
N PHE A 6 4.92 3.55 -0.68
CA PHE A 6 4.33 4.43 -1.69
C PHE A 6 5.19 4.51 -2.95
N ASN A 7 6.51 4.36 -2.84
CA ASN A 7 7.41 4.27 -3.99
C ASN A 7 7.64 2.81 -4.45
N MET A 8 7.13 1.81 -3.73
CA MET A 8 7.16 0.41 -4.17
C MET A 8 6.10 0.09 -5.21
N LEU A 9 4.87 0.58 -5.02
CA LEU A 9 3.72 0.37 -5.91
C LEU A 9 3.01 1.70 -6.13
N VAL A 10 3.12 2.24 -7.35
CA VAL A 10 2.63 3.57 -7.71
C VAL A 10 1.45 3.44 -8.68
N PRO A 11 0.28 4.07 -8.43
CA PRO A 11 -0.82 4.08 -9.39
C PRO A 11 -0.43 4.79 -10.69
N GLN A 12 -0.97 4.36 -11.82
CA GLN A 12 -0.67 4.91 -13.15
C GLN A 12 -1.97 5.08 -13.94
N ASP A 13 -2.01 6.07 -14.85
CA ASP A 13 -3.14 6.33 -15.76
C ASP A 13 -4.52 6.40 -15.07
N CYS A 14 -4.58 6.90 -13.83
CA CYS A 14 -5.81 7.06 -13.06
C CYS A 14 -5.70 8.26 -12.10
N PRO A 15 -6.82 8.80 -11.56
CA PRO A 15 -6.79 9.97 -10.67
C PRO A 15 -5.86 9.84 -9.46
N LEU A 16 -5.68 8.61 -8.94
CA LEU A 16 -4.79 8.33 -7.82
C LEU A 16 -3.32 8.68 -8.09
N TYR A 17 -2.88 8.73 -9.35
CA TYR A 17 -1.51 9.17 -9.65
C TYR A 17 -1.32 10.65 -9.32
N GLN A 18 -2.31 11.50 -9.60
CA GLN A 18 -2.22 12.92 -9.24
C GLN A 18 -2.23 13.09 -7.72
N GLU A 19 -3.08 12.36 -7.00
CA GLU A 19 -3.08 12.36 -5.52
C GLU A 19 -1.72 11.94 -4.96
N TYR A 20 -1.12 10.88 -5.53
CA TYR A 20 0.23 10.46 -5.19
C TYR A 20 1.25 11.57 -5.43
N ARG A 21 1.24 12.24 -6.59
CA ARG A 21 2.13 13.37 -6.92
C ARG A 21 1.96 14.53 -5.94
N ASP A 22 0.72 14.88 -5.60
CA ASP A 22 0.41 16.00 -4.71
C ASP A 22 0.91 15.74 -3.27
N VAL A 23 0.79 14.50 -2.78
CA VAL A 23 1.24 14.11 -1.44
C VAL A 23 2.75 13.92 -1.38
N ARG A 24 3.36 13.39 -2.45
CA ARG A 24 4.78 12.99 -2.49
C ARG A 24 5.72 14.06 -3.02
N THR A 25 5.18 15.06 -3.71
CA THR A 25 5.91 16.21 -4.23
C THR A 25 7.15 15.81 -5.05
N ASP A 26 8.33 16.24 -4.62
CA ASP A 26 9.65 15.96 -5.18
C ASP A 26 10.13 14.52 -5.00
N LEU A 27 9.48 13.72 -4.14
CA LEU A 27 9.78 12.29 -3.96
C LEU A 27 8.94 11.37 -4.84
N ALA A 28 8.07 11.94 -5.67
CA ALA A 28 7.17 11.19 -6.52
C ALA A 28 7.88 10.67 -7.77
N LEU A 29 7.64 9.41 -8.11
CA LEU A 29 8.26 8.75 -9.26
C LEU A 29 7.48 9.01 -10.56
N ASP A 30 8.22 9.28 -11.62
CA ASP A 30 7.69 9.36 -12.98
C ASP A 30 7.44 7.96 -13.55
N PRO A 31 6.48 7.78 -14.47
CA PRO A 31 6.14 6.47 -15.04
C PRO A 31 7.34 5.76 -15.70
N SER A 32 8.28 6.54 -16.24
CA SER A 32 9.52 6.03 -16.86
C SER A 32 10.50 5.38 -15.87
N GLU A 33 10.34 5.63 -14.56
CA GLU A 33 11.19 5.08 -13.51
C GLU A 33 10.66 3.74 -12.95
N LEU A 34 9.52 3.28 -13.48
CA LEU A 34 8.74 2.18 -12.93
C LEU A 34 8.61 1.01 -13.91
N LEU A 35 8.41 -0.19 -13.34
CA LEU A 35 8.08 -1.42 -14.06
C LEU A 35 6.55 -1.55 -14.14
N PRO A 36 5.92 -1.47 -15.33
CA PRO A 36 4.47 -1.40 -15.44
C PRO A 36 3.79 -2.74 -15.12
N ILE A 37 2.79 -2.72 -14.24
CA ILE A 37 1.89 -3.86 -13.97
C ILE A 37 0.45 -3.48 -14.26
N THR A 38 -0.36 -4.47 -14.64
CA THR A 38 -1.78 -4.27 -14.97
C THR A 38 -2.64 -5.27 -14.22
N THR A 39 -3.83 -4.82 -13.83
CA THR A 39 -4.78 -5.57 -13.02
C THR A 39 -6.21 -5.31 -13.54
N VAL A 40 -7.14 -6.18 -13.19
CA VAL A 40 -8.53 -6.14 -13.64
C VAL A 40 -9.47 -6.09 -12.44
N GLY A 41 -10.66 -5.49 -12.62
CA GLY A 41 -11.71 -5.50 -11.60
C GLY A 41 -11.59 -4.46 -10.49
N GLN A 42 -10.84 -3.37 -10.71
CA GLN A 42 -10.74 -2.23 -9.80
C GLN A 42 -10.65 -0.91 -10.58
N ASP A 43 -10.92 0.21 -9.90
CA ASP A 43 -11.03 1.54 -10.52
C ASP A 43 -9.71 2.01 -11.18
N CYS A 44 -8.57 1.69 -10.57
CA CYS A 44 -7.25 1.93 -11.16
C CYS A 44 -6.66 0.61 -11.66
N ALA A 45 -6.55 0.44 -12.97
CA ALA A 45 -6.13 -0.82 -13.59
C ALA A 45 -4.62 -0.91 -13.89
N LYS A 46 -3.89 0.20 -13.75
CA LYS A 46 -2.46 0.27 -14.07
C LYS A 46 -1.68 0.80 -12.88
N PHE A 47 -0.54 0.14 -12.63
CA PHE A 47 0.39 0.54 -11.60
C PHE A 47 1.83 0.37 -12.11
N GLY A 48 2.78 0.89 -11.35
CA GLY A 48 4.20 0.71 -11.56
C GLY A 48 4.87 0.19 -10.29
N LEU A 49 5.66 -0.88 -10.42
CA LEU A 49 6.59 -1.31 -9.37
C LEU A 49 7.89 -0.52 -9.48
N HIS A 50 8.56 -0.25 -8.36
CA HIS A 50 9.88 0.37 -8.41
C HIS A 50 10.84 -0.45 -9.29
N SER A 51 11.64 0.21 -10.13
CA SER A 51 12.67 -0.40 -11.01
C SER A 51 13.58 -1.45 -10.35
N ARG A 52 13.87 -1.31 -9.04
CA ARG A 52 14.72 -2.25 -8.29
C ARG A 52 14.01 -3.54 -7.86
N LEU A 53 12.71 -3.65 -8.09
CA LEU A 53 11.87 -4.80 -7.73
C LEU A 53 11.60 -5.72 -8.93
N SER A 54 12.56 -5.85 -9.85
CA SER A 54 12.43 -6.68 -11.06
C SER A 54 12.10 -8.15 -10.76
N PHE A 55 12.62 -8.71 -9.67
CA PHE A 55 12.27 -10.07 -9.26
C PHE A 55 10.80 -10.19 -8.87
N LEU A 56 10.27 -9.22 -8.11
CA LEU A 56 8.85 -9.20 -7.74
C LEU A 56 7.96 -8.99 -8.98
N LYS A 57 8.40 -8.18 -9.93
CA LYS A 57 7.74 -8.02 -11.23
C LYS A 57 7.63 -9.36 -11.96
N SER A 58 8.72 -10.13 -12.04
CA SER A 58 8.69 -11.45 -12.68
C SER A 58 7.71 -12.41 -12.00
N LEU A 59 7.66 -12.42 -10.67
CA LEU A 59 6.70 -13.25 -9.92
C LEU A 59 5.25 -12.79 -10.13
N TYR A 60 5.00 -11.49 -10.23
CA TYR A 60 3.68 -10.97 -10.54
C TYR A 60 3.25 -11.40 -11.95
N ASP A 61 4.14 -11.25 -12.93
CA ASP A 61 3.88 -11.63 -14.32
C ASP A 61 3.66 -13.13 -14.51
N SER A 62 4.31 -13.97 -13.69
CA SER A 62 4.09 -15.43 -13.69
C SER A 62 2.84 -15.86 -12.93
N GLY A 63 2.12 -14.93 -12.27
CA GLY A 63 0.98 -15.24 -11.43
C GLY A 63 1.35 -15.89 -10.08
N GLU A 64 2.63 -15.84 -9.69
CA GLU A 64 3.15 -16.41 -8.45
C GLU A 64 3.19 -15.40 -7.29
N ALA A 65 2.90 -14.11 -7.56
CA ALA A 65 2.79 -13.08 -6.54
C ALA A 65 1.55 -12.18 -6.75
N ALA A 66 1.00 -11.69 -5.65
CA ALA A 66 -0.03 -10.66 -5.63
C ALA A 66 0.37 -9.53 -4.68
N LEU A 67 0.01 -8.30 -5.02
CA LEU A 67 0.15 -7.15 -4.13
C LEU A 67 -1.20 -6.80 -3.53
N VAL A 68 -1.24 -6.61 -2.22
CA VAL A 68 -2.44 -6.15 -1.50
C VAL A 68 -2.07 -4.85 -0.79
N SER A 69 -2.70 -3.75 -1.21
CA SER A 69 -2.50 -2.41 -0.64
C SER A 69 -3.52 -2.11 0.46
N ASN A 70 -3.28 -1.03 1.22
CA ASN A 70 -4.19 -0.54 2.27
C ASN A 70 -4.52 -1.59 3.35
N VAL A 71 -3.55 -2.47 3.64
CA VAL A 71 -3.62 -3.45 4.73
C VAL A 71 -3.03 -2.87 6.02
N GLY A 72 -3.62 -3.25 7.15
CA GLY A 72 -3.17 -2.84 8.47
C GLY A 72 -3.94 -3.58 9.56
N ASN A 73 -3.50 -3.42 10.81
CA ASN A 73 -4.15 -4.07 11.95
C ASN A 73 -5.48 -3.35 12.27
N LEU A 74 -6.58 -4.10 12.25
CA LEU A 74 -7.92 -3.63 12.61
C LEU A 74 -8.51 -4.59 13.65
N VAL A 75 -9.21 -4.04 14.66
CA VAL A 75 -10.00 -4.84 15.61
C VAL A 75 -11.30 -5.31 14.95
N GLU A 76 -11.90 -4.44 14.15
CA GLU A 76 -13.16 -4.65 13.46
C GLU A 76 -13.17 -3.93 12.10
N PRO A 77 -14.01 -4.36 11.15
CA PRO A 77 -14.23 -3.59 9.92
C PRO A 77 -14.73 -2.17 10.25
N THR A 78 -14.10 -1.14 9.66
CA THR A 78 -14.45 0.26 9.92
C THR A 78 -14.31 1.14 8.69
N THR A 79 -14.71 2.41 8.81
CA THR A 79 -14.55 3.45 7.78
C THR A 79 -13.54 4.51 8.23
N LEU A 80 -13.02 5.29 7.29
CA LEU A 80 -12.16 6.43 7.62
C LEU A 80 -12.85 7.42 8.58
N GLN A 81 -14.15 7.63 8.41
CA GLN A 81 -14.93 8.50 9.30
C GLN A 81 -15.08 7.89 10.70
N GLY A 82 -15.38 6.58 10.79
CA GLY A 82 -15.46 5.87 12.08
C GLY A 82 -14.13 5.89 12.83
N PHE A 83 -13.02 5.74 12.10
CA PHE A 83 -11.67 5.88 12.64
C PHE A 83 -11.42 7.31 13.15
N LYS A 84 -11.65 8.34 12.32
CA LYS A 84 -11.39 9.75 12.67
C LYS A 84 -12.27 10.29 13.80
N SER A 85 -13.49 9.77 13.93
CA SER A 85 -14.43 10.18 14.99
C SER A 85 -14.23 9.42 16.31
N GLY A 86 -13.33 8.43 16.36
CA GLY A 86 -13.07 7.61 17.55
C GLY A 86 -14.20 6.62 17.87
N GLN A 87 -15.11 6.38 16.93
CA GLN A 87 -16.21 5.42 17.10
C GLN A 87 -15.74 3.97 16.92
N ALA A 88 -14.72 3.75 16.09
CA ALA A 88 -14.17 2.43 15.82
C ALA A 88 -13.23 1.98 16.95
N GLN A 89 -13.32 0.71 17.35
CA GLN A 89 -12.29 0.12 18.21
C GLN A 89 -10.96 0.02 17.45
N GLN A 90 -9.88 0.42 18.11
CA GLN A 90 -8.54 0.47 17.53
C GLN A 90 -7.59 -0.46 18.29
N CYS A 91 -6.64 -1.05 17.58
CA CYS A 91 -5.57 -1.81 18.21
C CYS A 91 -4.67 -0.85 19.00
N PHE A 92 -4.14 -1.27 20.14
CA PHE A 92 -3.18 -0.46 20.86
C PHE A 92 -1.90 -0.27 20.03
N GLY A 93 -1.26 0.89 20.17
CA GLY A 93 0.00 1.18 19.47
C GLY A 93 -0.13 1.28 17.95
N LEU A 94 -1.30 1.63 17.40
CA LEU A 94 -1.37 2.04 15.99
C LEU A 94 -0.32 3.13 15.70
N PHE A 95 0.27 3.06 14.51
CA PHE A 95 1.41 3.89 14.08
C PHE A 95 2.76 3.59 14.76
N SER A 96 2.81 2.71 15.77
CA SER A 96 4.07 2.17 16.31
C SER A 96 4.57 1.02 15.45
N HIS A 97 5.84 1.08 15.06
CA HIS A 97 6.45 0.09 14.18
C HIS A 97 6.59 -1.28 14.85
N SER A 98 6.91 -1.33 16.14
CA SER A 98 7.07 -2.56 16.93
C SER A 98 5.73 -3.24 17.21
N ASP A 99 4.72 -2.44 17.53
CA ASP A 99 3.41 -2.97 17.93
C ASP A 99 2.67 -3.49 16.70
N GLN A 100 2.78 -2.78 15.56
CA GLN A 100 2.24 -3.27 14.30
C GLN A 100 2.91 -4.56 13.83
N GLN A 101 4.23 -4.69 13.98
CA GLN A 101 4.95 -5.92 13.66
C GLN A 101 4.44 -7.09 14.52
N THR A 102 4.25 -6.86 15.82
CA THR A 102 3.73 -7.87 16.74
C THR A 102 2.31 -8.28 16.37
N GLY A 103 1.44 -7.30 16.08
CA GLY A 103 0.06 -7.59 15.65
C GLY A 103 0.00 -8.39 14.34
N ALA A 104 0.83 -8.04 13.36
CA ALA A 104 0.90 -8.77 12.08
C ALA A 104 1.40 -10.22 12.25
N GLN A 105 2.40 -10.44 13.11
CA GLN A 105 2.97 -11.78 13.34
C GLN A 105 2.09 -12.68 14.21
N THR A 106 1.34 -12.10 15.15
CA THR A 106 0.55 -12.86 16.14
C THR A 106 -0.94 -12.90 15.85
N LEU A 107 -1.42 -12.06 14.92
CA LEU A 107 -2.83 -11.85 14.60
C LEU A 107 -3.67 -11.41 15.82
N LYS A 108 -3.03 -10.77 16.81
CA LYS A 108 -3.69 -10.21 17.98
C LYS A 108 -3.51 -8.71 18.00
N CYS A 109 -4.62 -7.98 18.07
CA CYS A 109 -4.57 -6.58 18.48
C CYS A 109 -4.26 -6.50 19.96
N GLN A 110 -3.24 -5.71 20.28
CA GLN A 110 -2.81 -5.42 21.64
C GLN A 110 -3.79 -4.48 22.33
#